data_AF-A0A497I2P5-F1
#
_entry.id   AF-A0A497I2P5-F1
#
_cell.length_a   1.000
_cell.length_b   1.000
_cell.length_c   1.000
_cell.angle_alpha   90.00
_cell.angle_beta   90.00
_cell.angle_gamma   90.00
#
_symmetry.space_group_name_H-M   'P 1'
#
loop_
_entity.id
_entity.type
_entity.pdbx_description
1 polymer ?
#
loop_
_entity_poly.entity_id
_entity_poly.type
_entity_poly.pdbx_seq_one_letter_code
_entity_poly.pdbx_strand_id
1 'polypeptide(L)'
;MENKEEKAVKNCYQGIFVTETVLGNPNGSFVNNEPRNINGRVFTTDKCIKYNVRNYIHQKYENIKCEDGKIKDIENFVFFYPRKAMDGKNYEASFLTKDSVFEKFFDRDFKKLILSCPDSRIFGGTFSFKGGDEKQIYGPVQISYGLDLIGADIINLKVGTPFSTEDGKQKTTGEEYVVDHAVIAYDITVNPNHAPNLLKERDLEMFKEGLIRGTNLRRSTSKKTESKLLIMIKFRDGVTVNVGELKHLIKVKSKKITDPKERPEKLILDMSKVKNRLDKFKTGIEEIEIYYDKGAVELKNFYQPEEKDIEVRELDL
;
A
#
# COMPACT_ATOMS: atom_id res chain seq x y z
N MET A 1 12.03 -18.90 25.36
CA MET A 1 12.79 -17.97 24.49
C MET A 1 12.65 -16.60 25.11
N GLU A 2 13.77 -15.99 25.51
CA GLU A 2 13.78 -14.63 26.06
C GLU A 2 13.09 -13.68 25.08
N ASN A 3 12.01 -13.03 25.53
CA ASN A 3 11.40 -11.92 24.82
C ASN A 3 12.45 -10.80 24.73
N LYS A 4 13.22 -10.76 23.64
CA LYS A 4 13.82 -9.49 23.21
C LYS A 4 12.64 -8.54 23.04
N GLU A 5 12.48 -7.58 23.95
CA GLU A 5 11.47 -6.55 23.82
C GLU A 5 11.63 -5.90 22.44
N GLU A 6 10.65 -6.12 21.58
CA GLU A 6 10.66 -5.52 20.25
C GLU A 6 10.59 -4.00 20.41
N LYS A 7 11.62 -3.33 19.90
CA LYS A 7 11.73 -1.88 19.96
C LYS A 7 10.53 -1.24 19.25
N ALA A 8 9.91 -0.30 19.94
CA ALA A 8 8.85 0.53 19.37
C ALA A 8 9.45 1.66 18.55
N VAL A 9 8.77 2.03 17.46
CA VAL A 9 9.10 3.22 16.68
C VAL A 9 8.82 4.46 17.54
N LYS A 10 9.80 5.35 17.66
CA LYS A 10 9.68 6.62 18.41
C LYS A 10 9.66 7.84 17.49
N ASN A 11 10.39 7.79 16.38
CA ASN A 11 10.48 8.88 15.43
C ASN A 11 9.19 9.03 14.60
N CYS A 12 8.85 10.27 14.27
CA CYS A 12 7.86 10.56 13.23
C CYS A 12 8.50 10.39 11.84
N TYR A 13 7.68 9.99 10.87
CA TYR A 13 8.07 9.95 9.47
C TYR A 13 7.04 10.64 8.58
N GLN A 14 7.52 11.23 7.50
CA GLN A 14 6.71 11.52 6.32
C GLN A 14 7.30 10.80 5.12
N GLY A 15 6.48 10.49 4.12
CA GLY A 15 6.97 9.79 2.96
C GLY A 15 6.17 10.06 1.70
N ILE A 16 6.78 9.68 0.58
CA ILE A 16 6.18 9.71 -0.75
C ILE A 16 6.25 8.30 -1.30
N PHE A 17 5.14 7.79 -1.81
CA PHE A 17 5.12 6.56 -2.58
C PHE A 17 4.61 6.86 -3.99
N VAL A 18 5.27 6.34 -5.02
CA VAL A 18 4.88 6.53 -6.41
C VAL A 18 4.73 5.17 -7.09
N THR A 19 3.61 5.02 -7.78
CA THR A 19 3.32 3.86 -8.61
C THR A 19 3.03 4.28 -10.05
N GLU A 20 3.33 3.42 -11.01
CA GLU A 20 3.01 3.62 -12.42
C GLU A 20 2.03 2.53 -12.89
N THR A 21 1.16 2.85 -13.83
CA THR A 21 0.27 1.90 -14.49
C THR A 21 0.11 2.28 -15.95
N VAL A 22 0.38 1.34 -16.85
CA VAL A 22 0.16 1.48 -18.30
C VAL A 22 -0.81 0.38 -18.74
N LEU A 23 -1.88 0.77 -19.44
CA LEU A 23 -2.94 -0.15 -19.90
C LEU A 23 -3.42 -1.12 -18.81
N GLY A 24 -3.66 -0.56 -17.62
CA GLY A 24 -4.16 -1.28 -16.46
C GLY A 24 -5.15 -0.45 -15.66
N ASN A 25 -5.68 -1.03 -14.60
CA ASN A 25 -6.67 -0.43 -13.72
C ASN A 25 -6.10 -0.30 -12.30
N PRO A 26 -5.65 0.90 -11.90
CA PRO A 26 -4.95 1.07 -10.64
C PRO A 26 -5.89 0.93 -9.42
N ASN A 27 -7.16 1.34 -9.57
CA ASN A 27 -8.19 1.12 -8.56
C ASN A 27 -9.60 1.24 -9.16
N GLY A 28 -10.24 0.10 -9.43
CA GLY A 28 -11.60 0.05 -9.97
C GLY A 28 -12.68 0.56 -8.99
N SER A 29 -13.71 1.18 -9.55
CA SER A 29 -14.96 1.53 -8.87
C SER A 29 -15.79 0.28 -8.58
N PHE A 30 -16.56 0.29 -7.49
CA PHE A 30 -17.49 -0.81 -7.19
C PHE A 30 -18.75 -0.80 -8.06
N VAL A 31 -18.95 0.23 -8.89
CA VAL A 31 -20.13 0.36 -9.75
C VAL A 31 -19.96 -0.42 -11.05
N ASN A 32 -18.91 -0.11 -11.81
CA ASN A 32 -18.65 -0.64 -13.16
C ASN A 32 -17.19 -1.06 -13.36
N ASN A 33 -16.38 -1.05 -12.29
CA ASN A 33 -14.94 -1.30 -12.34
C ASN A 33 -14.12 -0.30 -13.18
N GLU A 34 -14.67 0.85 -13.57
CA GLU A 34 -13.85 1.94 -14.13
C GLU A 34 -12.78 2.38 -13.13
N PRO A 35 -11.57 2.79 -13.60
CA PRO A 35 -10.62 3.50 -12.76
C PRO A 35 -11.32 4.64 -12.02
N ARG A 36 -11.17 4.68 -10.70
CA ARG A 36 -11.77 5.74 -9.88
C ARG A 36 -11.31 7.09 -10.38
N ASN A 37 -12.28 7.97 -10.61
CA ASN A 37 -12.02 9.30 -11.14
C ASN A 37 -13.06 10.31 -10.62
N ILE A 38 -12.68 11.59 -10.64
CA ILE A 38 -13.58 12.72 -10.47
C ILE A 38 -13.46 13.57 -11.72
N ASN A 39 -14.51 13.63 -12.54
CA ASN A 39 -14.53 14.34 -13.82
C ASN A 39 -13.33 13.95 -14.72
N GLY A 40 -13.05 12.65 -14.83
CA GLY A 40 -11.93 12.12 -15.62
C GLY A 40 -10.56 12.17 -14.93
N ARG A 41 -10.42 12.85 -13.78
CA ARG A 41 -9.17 12.87 -13.01
C ARG A 41 -9.03 11.61 -12.18
N VAL A 42 -8.13 10.72 -12.60
CA VAL A 42 -7.88 9.42 -11.95
C VAL A 42 -7.28 9.62 -10.56
N PHE A 43 -7.76 8.83 -9.59
CA PHE A 43 -7.22 8.75 -8.24
C PHE A 43 -7.36 7.33 -7.70
N THR A 44 -6.65 7.02 -6.62
CA THR A 44 -6.73 5.72 -5.95
C THR A 44 -6.97 5.89 -4.47
N THR A 45 -7.68 4.92 -3.88
CA THR A 45 -7.93 4.91 -2.44
C THR A 45 -6.71 4.43 -1.65
N ASP A 46 -6.53 4.99 -0.45
CA ASP A 46 -5.56 4.48 0.52
C ASP A 46 -5.79 2.99 0.83
N LYS A 47 -7.06 2.56 0.80
CA LYS A 47 -7.46 1.15 1.01
C LYS A 47 -6.86 0.22 -0.04
N CYS A 48 -6.65 0.67 -1.27
CA CYS A 48 -5.99 -0.12 -2.32
C CYS A 48 -4.54 -0.44 -1.93
N ILE A 49 -3.78 0.56 -1.50
CA ILE A 49 -2.39 0.38 -1.08
C ILE A 49 -2.29 -0.38 0.24
N LYS A 50 -3.15 -0.07 1.22
CA LYS A 50 -3.25 -0.84 2.47
C LYS A 50 -3.53 -2.32 2.21
N TYR A 51 -4.38 -2.64 1.22
CA TYR A 51 -4.62 -4.02 0.80
C TYR A 51 -3.35 -4.67 0.22
N ASN A 52 -2.60 -3.98 -0.64
CA ASN A 52 -1.36 -4.50 -1.20
C ASN A 52 -0.33 -4.84 -0.11
N VAL A 53 -0.17 -3.96 0.88
CA VAL A 53 0.69 -4.18 2.05
C VAL A 53 0.20 -5.39 2.85
N ARG A 54 -1.09 -5.44 3.19
CA ARG A 54 -1.70 -6.56 3.94
C ARG A 54 -1.53 -7.89 3.21
N ASN A 55 -1.76 -7.91 1.90
CA ASN A 55 -1.59 -9.09 1.07
C ASN A 55 -0.12 -9.55 1.05
N TYR A 56 0.83 -8.62 0.95
CA TYR A 56 2.26 -8.95 1.04
C TYR A 56 2.60 -9.59 2.39
N ILE A 57 2.17 -8.97 3.49
CA ILE A 57 2.46 -9.48 4.83
C ILE A 57 1.83 -10.87 5.04
N HIS A 58 0.58 -11.04 4.60
CA HIS A 58 -0.13 -12.30 4.67
C HIS A 58 0.59 -13.43 3.91
N GLN A 59 1.11 -13.13 2.72
CA GLN A 59 1.80 -14.14 1.91
C GLN A 59 3.23 -14.42 2.40
N LYS A 60 3.91 -13.43 2.97
CA LYS A 60 5.36 -13.49 3.23
C LYS A 60 5.72 -13.79 4.69
N TYR A 61 4.99 -13.21 5.65
CA TYR A 61 5.38 -13.25 7.07
C TYR A 61 4.38 -13.94 7.97
N GLU A 62 3.11 -14.07 7.55
CA GLU A 62 2.11 -14.73 8.37
C GLU A 62 2.43 -16.21 8.55
N ASN A 63 2.43 -16.63 9.81
CA ASN A 63 2.75 -17.99 10.19
C ASN A 63 1.81 -18.46 11.31
N ILE A 64 1.13 -19.57 11.07
CA ILE A 64 0.18 -20.17 12.01
C ILE A 64 0.67 -21.59 12.28
N LYS A 65 1.22 -21.83 13.47
CA LYS A 65 1.75 -23.14 13.86
C LYS A 65 0.63 -23.94 14.51
N CYS A 66 0.37 -25.12 13.96
CA CYS A 66 -0.63 -26.06 14.46
C CYS A 66 0.05 -27.35 14.94
N GLU A 67 -0.43 -27.88 16.06
CA GLU A 67 -0.01 -29.18 16.62
C GLU A 67 -1.28 -29.93 17.05
N ASP A 68 -1.42 -31.19 16.62
CA ASP A 68 -2.60 -32.02 16.86
C ASP A 68 -3.95 -31.35 16.48
N GLY A 69 -3.93 -30.59 15.38
CA GLY A 69 -5.11 -29.87 14.90
C GLY A 69 -5.48 -28.62 15.72
N LYS A 70 -4.69 -28.24 16.72
CA LYS A 70 -4.87 -27.04 17.54
C LYS A 70 -3.83 -25.97 17.21
N ILE A 71 -4.25 -24.72 17.20
CA ILE A 71 -3.35 -23.58 17.01
C ILE A 71 -2.49 -23.44 18.26
N LYS A 72 -1.17 -23.50 18.09
CA LYS A 72 -0.19 -23.33 19.18
C LYS A 72 0.39 -21.93 19.21
N ASP A 73 0.65 -21.36 18.04
CA ASP A 73 1.34 -20.09 17.92
C ASP A 73 0.92 -19.35 16.64
N ILE A 74 0.90 -18.03 16.72
CA ILE A 74 0.49 -17.14 15.64
C ILE A 74 1.45 -15.96 15.58
N GLU A 75 2.18 -15.87 14.47
CA GLU A 75 3.10 -14.80 14.17
C GLU A 75 2.61 -14.02 12.94
N ASN A 76 2.63 -12.69 13.03
CA ASN A 76 2.36 -11.76 11.93
C ASN A 76 1.01 -11.97 11.20
N PHE A 77 -0.03 -12.36 11.93
CA PHE A 77 -1.34 -12.59 11.36
C PHE A 77 -1.96 -11.31 10.80
N VAL A 78 -2.47 -11.35 9.57
CA VAL A 78 -3.16 -10.20 8.99
C VAL A 78 -4.64 -10.30 9.31
N PHE A 79 -5.12 -9.45 10.22
CA PHE A 79 -6.50 -9.52 10.71
C PHE A 79 -7.51 -9.01 9.68
N PHE A 80 -7.24 -7.86 9.05
CA PHE A 80 -8.11 -7.26 8.04
C PHE A 80 -7.83 -7.82 6.65
N TYR A 81 -7.83 -9.15 6.52
CA TYR A 81 -7.64 -9.86 5.26
C TYR A 81 -8.71 -10.96 5.10
N PRO A 82 -9.37 -11.08 3.92
CA PRO A 82 -10.43 -12.05 3.70
C PRO A 82 -9.88 -13.48 3.70
N ARG A 83 -10.45 -14.35 4.54
CA ARG A 83 -10.05 -15.76 4.68
C ARG A 83 -11.20 -16.66 4.27
N LYS A 84 -10.94 -17.64 3.42
CA LYS A 84 -11.97 -18.61 2.99
C LYS A 84 -12.39 -19.49 4.17
N ALA A 85 -13.68 -19.77 4.27
CA ALA A 85 -14.20 -20.80 5.17
C ALA A 85 -13.85 -22.20 4.61
N MET A 86 -13.55 -23.16 5.49
CA MET A 86 -13.11 -24.51 5.09
C MET A 86 -14.28 -25.42 4.65
N ASP A 87 -15.49 -25.09 5.08
CA ASP A 87 -16.75 -25.81 4.89
C ASP A 87 -17.63 -25.23 3.76
N GLY A 88 -17.13 -24.22 3.05
CA GLY A 88 -17.80 -23.66 1.88
C GLY A 88 -17.92 -24.69 0.76
N LYS A 89 -19.09 -24.80 0.14
CA LYS A 89 -19.21 -25.50 -1.15
C LYS A 89 -18.25 -24.82 -2.13
N ASN A 90 -17.48 -25.59 -2.91
CA ASN A 90 -16.37 -25.11 -3.76
C ASN A 90 -16.69 -23.95 -4.73
N TYR A 91 -17.97 -23.63 -4.93
CA TYR A 91 -18.48 -22.56 -5.80
C TYR A 91 -19.02 -21.32 -5.06
N GLU A 92 -19.15 -21.36 -3.73
CA GLU A 92 -19.54 -20.20 -2.91
C GLU A 92 -18.29 -19.59 -2.26
N ALA A 93 -18.00 -18.32 -2.57
CA ALA A 93 -16.96 -17.57 -1.90
C ALA A 93 -17.39 -17.22 -0.46
N SER A 94 -17.42 -18.22 0.41
CA SER A 94 -17.68 -18.06 1.83
C SER A 94 -16.38 -17.63 2.53
N PHE A 95 -16.43 -16.44 3.14
CA PHE A 95 -15.31 -15.91 3.94
C PHE A 95 -15.66 -15.98 5.42
N LEU A 96 -14.64 -16.20 6.25
CA LEU A 96 -14.78 -16.14 7.70
C LEU A 96 -15.19 -14.72 8.13
N THR A 97 -16.11 -14.65 9.09
CA THR A 97 -16.49 -13.37 9.72
C THR A 97 -15.38 -12.91 10.67
N LYS A 98 -15.38 -11.61 11.04
CA LYS A 98 -14.47 -11.08 12.05
C LYS A 98 -14.58 -11.83 13.38
N ASP A 99 -15.80 -12.16 13.81
CA ASP A 99 -16.06 -12.94 15.04
C ASP A 99 -15.45 -14.34 14.94
N SER A 100 -15.65 -15.03 13.81
CA SER A 100 -15.10 -16.37 13.59
C SER A 100 -13.58 -16.36 13.61
N VAL A 101 -12.95 -15.32 13.03
CA VAL A 101 -11.49 -15.15 13.08
C VAL A 101 -11.04 -14.86 14.52
N PHE A 102 -11.73 -13.99 15.24
CA PHE A 102 -11.37 -13.61 16.61
C PHE A 102 -11.45 -14.79 17.58
N GLU A 103 -12.49 -15.61 17.45
CA GLU A 103 -12.65 -16.82 18.24
C GLU A 103 -11.63 -17.88 17.85
N LYS A 104 -11.53 -18.22 16.55
CA LYS A 104 -10.68 -19.32 16.08
C LYS A 104 -9.20 -19.11 16.32
N PHE A 105 -8.69 -17.91 16.09
CA PHE A 105 -7.25 -17.63 16.11
C PHE A 105 -6.79 -16.99 17.42
N PHE A 106 -7.68 -16.28 18.12
CA PHE A 106 -7.27 -15.48 19.27
C PHE A 106 -8.04 -15.82 20.54
N ASP A 107 -8.92 -16.82 20.53
CA ASP A 107 -9.70 -17.26 21.71
C ASP A 107 -10.48 -16.10 22.35
N ARG A 108 -10.90 -15.12 21.53
CA ARG A 108 -11.50 -13.85 21.96
C ARG A 108 -10.61 -13.00 22.88
N ASP A 109 -9.30 -13.22 22.90
CA ASP A 109 -8.32 -12.37 23.58
C ASP A 109 -7.83 -11.25 22.65
N PHE A 110 -8.30 -10.03 22.94
CA PHE A 110 -7.92 -8.84 22.19
C PHE A 110 -6.43 -8.50 22.31
N LYS A 111 -5.80 -8.78 23.45
CA LYS A 111 -4.37 -8.50 23.65
C LYS A 111 -3.54 -9.43 22.77
N LYS A 112 -3.90 -10.71 22.71
CA LYS A 112 -3.29 -11.71 21.80
C LYS A 112 -3.42 -11.26 20.33
N LEU A 113 -4.60 -10.79 19.93
CA LEU A 113 -4.82 -10.23 18.58
C LEU A 113 -3.84 -9.08 18.29
N ILE A 114 -3.77 -8.06 19.14
CA ILE A 114 -2.91 -6.90 18.88
C ILE A 114 -1.42 -7.25 18.88
N LEU A 115 -0.98 -8.19 19.72
CA LEU A 115 0.41 -8.67 19.76
C LEU A 115 0.78 -9.48 18.51
N SER A 116 -0.16 -10.24 17.95
CA SER A 116 0.10 -11.09 16.77
C SER A 116 -0.16 -10.40 15.43
N CYS A 117 -0.93 -9.29 15.39
CA CYS A 117 -1.40 -8.68 14.14
C CYS A 117 -0.69 -7.37 13.75
N PRO A 118 0.34 -7.39 12.86
CA PRO A 118 1.05 -6.20 12.42
C PRO A 118 0.15 -5.22 11.68
N ASP A 119 -0.80 -5.69 10.85
CA ASP A 119 -1.69 -4.79 10.12
C ASP A 119 -2.58 -3.94 11.03
N SER A 120 -2.94 -4.49 12.19
CA SER A 120 -3.68 -3.80 13.25
C SER A 120 -2.79 -2.80 13.99
N ARG A 121 -1.50 -3.09 14.20
CA ARG A 121 -0.54 -2.15 14.80
C ARG A 121 -0.12 -1.03 13.85
N ILE A 122 -0.06 -1.30 12.54
CA ILE A 122 0.31 -0.33 11.50
C ILE A 122 -0.87 0.60 11.21
N PHE A 123 -2.01 0.03 10.78
CA PHE A 123 -3.14 0.79 10.25
C PHE A 123 -4.28 1.02 11.25
N GLY A 124 -4.28 0.30 12.36
CA GLY A 124 -5.43 0.29 13.27
C GLY A 124 -6.65 -0.37 12.66
N GLY A 125 -7.80 -0.15 13.30
CA GLY A 125 -9.07 -0.67 12.84
C GLY A 125 -10.17 -0.59 13.88
N THR A 126 -11.38 -0.84 13.41
CA THR A 126 -12.59 -0.94 14.24
C THR A 126 -12.91 -2.41 14.48
N PHE A 127 -12.92 -2.78 15.75
CA PHE A 127 -13.16 -4.13 16.24
C PHE A 127 -14.49 -4.17 17.00
N SER A 128 -15.57 -4.48 16.27
CA SER A 128 -16.90 -4.73 16.85
C SER A 128 -17.16 -6.23 16.77
N PHE A 129 -17.24 -6.89 17.93
CA PHE A 129 -17.47 -8.33 18.05
C PHE A 129 -18.82 -8.61 18.70
N LYS A 130 -19.48 -9.70 18.32
CA LYS A 130 -20.78 -10.09 18.92
C LYS A 130 -20.64 -10.31 20.43
N GLY A 131 -21.44 -9.56 21.19
CA GLY A 131 -21.54 -9.69 22.65
C GLY A 131 -20.36 -9.08 23.43
N GLY A 132 -19.54 -8.25 22.80
CA GLY A 132 -18.43 -7.55 23.46
C GLY A 132 -18.40 -6.06 23.14
N ASP A 133 -17.56 -5.33 23.88
CA ASP A 133 -17.38 -3.89 23.67
C ASP A 133 -16.69 -3.57 22.35
N GLU A 134 -17.14 -2.51 21.68
CA GLU A 134 -16.47 -1.99 20.50
C GLU A 134 -15.11 -1.40 20.87
N LYS A 135 -14.06 -1.81 20.15
CA LYS A 135 -12.70 -1.28 20.32
C LYS A 135 -12.24 -0.59 19.04
N GLN A 136 -11.77 0.64 19.18
CA GLN A 136 -11.16 1.40 18.10
C GLN A 136 -9.67 1.57 18.35
N ILE A 137 -8.85 1.22 17.35
CA ILE A 137 -7.43 1.53 17.35
C ILE A 137 -7.15 2.50 16.21
N TYR A 138 -6.51 3.62 16.53
CA TYR A 138 -5.96 4.54 15.55
C TYR A 138 -4.53 4.12 15.24
N GLY A 139 -4.31 3.60 14.03
CA GLY A 139 -2.97 3.21 13.59
C GLY A 139 -2.07 4.45 13.42
N PRO A 140 -0.79 4.36 13.81
CA PRO A 140 0.16 5.45 13.63
C PRO A 140 0.51 5.69 12.16
N VAL A 141 0.24 4.75 11.25
CA VAL A 141 0.52 4.89 9.81
C VAL A 141 -0.73 5.27 9.03
N GLN A 142 -0.66 6.41 8.33
CA GLN A 142 -1.70 6.90 7.43
C GLN A 142 -1.13 7.09 6.02
N ILE A 143 -1.96 6.79 5.02
CA ILE A 143 -1.65 6.96 3.60
C ILE A 143 -2.76 7.83 3.01
N SER A 144 -2.42 8.83 2.20
CA SER A 144 -3.39 9.68 1.51
C SER A 144 -4.12 8.90 0.40
N TYR A 145 -5.16 9.51 -0.17
CA TYR A 145 -5.58 9.14 -1.53
C TYR A 145 -4.39 9.36 -2.49
N GLY A 146 -4.23 8.45 -3.46
CA GLY A 146 -3.24 8.58 -4.50
C GLY A 146 -3.76 9.47 -5.63
N LEU A 147 -2.92 10.35 -6.13
CA LEU A 147 -3.27 11.27 -7.21
C LEU A 147 -2.43 11.00 -8.44
N ASP A 148 -3.10 10.89 -9.58
CA ASP A 148 -2.40 10.85 -10.85
C ASP A 148 -1.80 12.23 -11.20
N LEU A 149 -0.51 12.21 -11.56
CA LEU A 149 0.31 13.39 -11.79
C LEU A 149 0.36 13.82 -13.26
N ILE A 150 -0.10 12.97 -14.19
CA ILE A 150 0.05 13.20 -15.64
C ILE A 150 -1.28 13.31 -16.40
N GLY A 151 -2.42 13.10 -15.75
CA GLY A 151 -3.74 13.25 -16.37
C GLY A 151 -4.04 12.09 -17.33
N ALA A 152 -4.08 10.87 -16.79
CA ALA A 152 -4.38 9.64 -17.49
C ALA A 152 -5.80 9.63 -18.04
N ASP A 153 -5.95 9.10 -19.25
CA ASP A 153 -7.24 8.94 -19.90
C ASP A 153 -7.79 7.53 -19.62
N ILE A 154 -9.10 7.44 -19.39
CA ILE A 154 -9.78 6.17 -19.20
C ILE A 154 -10.16 5.61 -20.57
N ILE A 155 -9.73 4.38 -20.84
CA ILE A 155 -10.02 3.63 -22.06
C ILE A 155 -11.01 2.52 -21.72
N ASN A 156 -12.11 2.45 -22.48
CA ASN A 156 -13.03 1.32 -22.49
C ASN A 156 -12.63 0.34 -23.61
N LEU A 157 -12.26 -0.88 -23.21
CA LEU A 157 -11.94 -1.98 -24.10
C LEU A 157 -13.11 -2.96 -24.14
N LYS A 158 -13.67 -3.20 -25.34
CA LYS A 158 -14.69 -4.24 -25.53
C LYS A 158 -14.03 -5.61 -25.68
N VAL A 159 -14.48 -6.56 -24.88
CA VAL A 159 -13.96 -7.94 -24.87
C VAL A 159 -15.09 -8.90 -25.24
N GLY A 160 -14.92 -9.69 -26.29
CA GLY A 160 -15.90 -10.71 -26.66
C GLY A 160 -15.89 -11.88 -25.68
N THR A 161 -17.07 -12.36 -25.25
CA THR A 161 -17.14 -13.60 -24.47
C THR A 161 -17.03 -14.81 -25.40
N PRO A 162 -16.29 -15.87 -25.00
CA PRO A 162 -16.09 -17.05 -25.86
C PRO A 162 -17.29 -18.02 -25.86
N PHE A 163 -18.31 -17.76 -25.03
CA PHE A 163 -19.46 -18.64 -24.89
C PHE A 163 -20.67 -18.11 -25.67
N SER A 164 -21.43 -19.02 -26.27
CA SER A 164 -22.71 -18.70 -26.89
C SER A 164 -23.85 -18.64 -25.86
N THR A 165 -24.95 -18.00 -26.24
CA THR A 165 -26.25 -18.24 -25.62
C THR A 165 -26.76 -19.64 -25.98
N GLU A 166 -27.86 -20.08 -25.35
CA GLU A 166 -28.52 -21.36 -25.66
C GLU A 166 -28.92 -21.47 -27.15
N ASP A 167 -29.17 -20.33 -27.81
CA ASP A 167 -29.48 -20.23 -29.25
C ASP A 167 -28.24 -20.22 -30.18
N GLY A 168 -27.04 -20.48 -29.66
CA GLY A 168 -25.80 -20.55 -30.46
C GLY A 168 -25.24 -19.20 -30.93
N LYS A 169 -25.79 -18.07 -30.47
CA LYS A 169 -25.25 -16.72 -30.76
C LYS A 169 -24.16 -16.35 -29.76
N GLN A 170 -23.11 -15.68 -30.22
CA GLN A 170 -22.06 -15.17 -29.32
C GLN A 170 -22.69 -14.23 -28.27
N LYS A 171 -22.40 -14.49 -26.98
CA LYS A 171 -22.97 -13.74 -25.86
C LYS A 171 -22.36 -12.32 -25.76
N THR A 172 -23.03 -11.45 -24.99
CA THR A 172 -22.74 -10.03 -24.71
C THR A 172 -21.24 -9.70 -24.64
N THR A 173 -20.79 -8.63 -25.29
CA THR A 173 -19.42 -8.10 -25.11
C THR A 173 -19.24 -7.63 -23.67
N GLY A 174 -18.22 -8.14 -22.98
CA GLY A 174 -17.74 -7.57 -21.73
C GLY A 174 -17.01 -6.25 -21.97
N GLU A 175 -16.88 -5.46 -20.91
CA GLU A 175 -16.14 -4.20 -20.90
C GLU A 175 -14.99 -4.30 -19.89
N GLU A 176 -13.81 -3.86 -20.32
CA GLU A 176 -12.65 -3.70 -19.46
C GLU A 176 -12.21 -2.23 -19.49
N TYR A 177 -12.11 -1.63 -18.32
CA TYR A 177 -11.68 -0.25 -18.20
C TYR A 177 -10.26 -0.17 -17.65
N VAL A 178 -9.41 0.53 -18.38
CA VAL A 178 -8.01 0.76 -18.04
C VAL A 178 -7.67 2.23 -18.21
N VAL A 179 -6.53 2.65 -17.69
CA VAL A 179 -5.92 3.93 -18.03
C VAL A 179 -4.86 3.73 -19.11
N ASP A 180 -4.62 4.73 -19.94
CA ASP A 180 -3.51 4.74 -20.90
C ASP A 180 -2.15 4.68 -20.17
N HIS A 181 -1.86 5.70 -19.36
CA HIS A 181 -0.67 5.83 -18.53
C HIS A 181 -0.98 6.74 -17.34
N ALA A 182 -0.92 6.19 -16.13
CA ALA A 182 -1.03 6.94 -14.87
C ALA A 182 0.25 6.83 -14.04
N VAL A 183 0.67 7.96 -13.45
CA VAL A 183 1.74 8.02 -12.44
C VAL A 183 1.13 8.57 -11.17
N ILE A 184 0.96 7.70 -10.18
CA ILE A 184 0.11 7.95 -9.01
C ILE A 184 0.99 8.11 -7.78
N ALA A 185 0.90 9.26 -7.12
CA ALA A 185 1.68 9.58 -5.93
C ALA A 185 0.80 9.65 -4.67
N TYR A 186 1.35 9.17 -3.55
CA TYR A 186 0.72 9.12 -2.24
C TYR A 186 1.63 9.80 -1.22
N ASP A 187 1.03 10.50 -0.24
CA ASP A 187 1.74 10.92 0.97
C ASP A 187 1.56 9.85 2.06
N ILE A 188 2.62 9.62 2.83
CA ILE A 188 2.66 8.73 3.99
C ILE A 188 2.95 9.58 5.22
N THR A 189 2.30 9.26 6.32
CA THR A 189 2.63 9.79 7.65
C THR A 189 2.72 8.64 8.65
N VAL A 190 3.80 8.60 9.41
CA VAL A 190 3.97 7.70 10.55
C VAL A 190 4.11 8.57 11.79
N ASN A 191 3.12 8.51 12.68
CA ASN A 191 3.13 9.26 13.93
C ASN A 191 2.93 8.31 15.12
N PRO A 192 4.02 7.79 15.73
CA PRO A 192 3.91 6.89 16.88
C PRO A 192 3.30 7.57 18.11
N ASN A 193 3.26 8.91 18.19
CA ASN A 193 2.66 9.62 19.32
C ASN A 193 1.14 9.43 19.42
N HIS A 194 0.46 9.10 18.31
CA HIS A 194 -0.97 8.79 18.32
C HIS A 194 -1.29 7.44 18.98
N ALA A 195 -0.33 6.51 18.96
CA ALA A 195 -0.46 5.20 19.56
C ALA A 195 0.91 4.76 20.14
N PRO A 196 1.33 5.34 21.27
CA PRO A 196 2.65 5.09 21.84
C PRO A 196 2.90 3.59 22.07
N ASN A 197 4.10 3.12 21.72
CA ASN A 197 4.53 1.73 21.86
C ASN A 197 3.78 0.68 21.01
N LEU A 198 2.78 1.08 20.21
CA LEU A 198 2.00 0.17 19.37
C LEU A 198 2.80 -0.30 18.16
N LEU A 199 3.35 0.62 17.35
CA LEU A 199 4.12 0.29 16.15
C LEU A 199 5.52 -0.18 16.52
N LYS A 200 5.88 -1.40 16.11
CA LYS A 200 7.24 -1.94 16.28
C LYS A 200 8.12 -1.61 15.08
N GLU A 201 9.43 -1.56 15.28
CA GLU A 201 10.39 -1.35 14.19
C GLU A 201 10.20 -2.38 13.07
N ARG A 202 9.99 -3.66 13.42
CA ARG A 202 9.68 -4.72 12.44
C ARG A 202 8.40 -4.45 11.64
N ASP A 203 7.39 -3.84 12.25
CA ASP A 203 6.11 -3.56 11.58
C ASP A 203 6.31 -2.45 10.53
N LEU A 204 7.15 -1.46 10.84
CA LEU A 204 7.51 -0.39 9.91
C LEU A 204 8.30 -0.94 8.72
N GLU A 205 9.24 -1.86 8.95
CA GLU A 205 9.97 -2.52 7.85
C GLU A 205 9.05 -3.37 6.97
N MET A 206 8.16 -4.17 7.57
CA MET A 206 7.13 -4.91 6.83
C MET A 206 6.21 -3.98 6.03
N PHE A 207 5.91 -2.79 6.55
CA PHE A 207 5.14 -1.77 5.85
C PHE A 207 5.90 -1.23 4.62
N LYS A 208 7.18 -0.83 4.77
CA LYS A 208 8.03 -0.37 3.66
C LYS A 208 8.17 -1.44 2.57
N GLU A 209 8.49 -2.68 2.97
CA GLU A 209 8.59 -3.82 2.05
C GLU A 209 7.25 -4.10 1.36
N GLY A 210 6.14 -4.05 2.10
CA GLY A 210 4.80 -4.25 1.57
C GLY A 210 4.38 -3.18 0.55
N LEU A 211 4.81 -1.93 0.69
CA LEU A 211 4.58 -0.89 -0.30
C LEU A 211 5.29 -1.22 -1.62
N ILE A 212 6.59 -1.48 -1.51
CA ILE A 212 7.49 -1.73 -2.63
C ILE A 212 7.12 -3.02 -3.37
N ARG A 213 7.08 -4.13 -2.64
CA ARG A 213 6.94 -5.48 -3.21
C ARG A 213 5.48 -5.88 -3.33
N GLY A 214 4.63 -5.49 -2.38
CA GLY A 214 3.20 -5.87 -2.37
C GLY A 214 2.41 -5.30 -3.55
N THR A 215 2.74 -4.10 -4.01
CA THR A 215 2.14 -3.53 -5.23
C THR A 215 2.49 -4.39 -6.45
N ASN A 216 3.74 -4.83 -6.56
CA ASN A 216 4.23 -5.65 -7.66
C ASN A 216 3.69 -7.09 -7.64
N LEU A 217 3.27 -7.62 -6.48
CA LEU A 217 2.67 -8.96 -6.38
C LEU A 217 1.29 -9.05 -7.05
N ARG A 218 0.57 -7.94 -7.16
CA ARG A 218 -0.81 -7.93 -7.66
C ARG A 218 -0.86 -7.86 -9.19
N ARG A 219 -0.24 -8.83 -9.87
CA ARG A 219 -0.20 -8.91 -11.34
C ARG A 219 -1.35 -9.73 -11.91
N SER A 220 -2.24 -9.07 -12.63
CA SER A 220 -3.24 -9.69 -13.53
C SER A 220 -3.38 -8.84 -14.79
N THR A 221 -4.15 -9.30 -15.78
CA THR A 221 -4.35 -8.55 -17.05
C THR A 221 -4.75 -7.10 -16.84
N SER A 222 -5.68 -6.84 -15.90
CA SER A 222 -6.13 -5.51 -15.54
C SER A 222 -5.37 -4.87 -14.37
N LYS A 223 -4.51 -5.60 -13.66
CA LYS A 223 -3.79 -5.08 -12.48
C LYS A 223 -2.30 -5.10 -12.79
N LYS A 224 -1.83 -4.02 -13.42
CA LYS A 224 -0.46 -3.84 -13.91
C LYS A 224 0.25 -2.67 -13.23
N THR A 225 -0.14 -2.38 -12.00
CA THR A 225 0.47 -1.29 -11.23
C THR A 225 1.80 -1.73 -10.67
N GLU A 226 2.82 -0.91 -10.89
CA GLU A 226 4.18 -1.15 -10.41
C GLU A 226 4.58 -0.08 -9.40
N SER A 227 5.24 -0.50 -8.31
CA SER A 227 5.96 0.42 -7.44
C SER A 227 7.17 0.99 -8.17
N LYS A 228 7.36 2.31 -8.13
CA LYS A 228 8.48 3.01 -8.77
C LYS A 228 9.40 3.72 -7.79
N LEU A 229 8.85 4.34 -6.76
CA LEU A 229 9.61 5.11 -5.79
C LEU A 229 8.96 5.03 -4.41
N LEU A 230 9.76 4.81 -3.37
CA LEU A 230 9.41 5.11 -2.00
C LEU A 230 10.47 6.04 -1.41
N ILE A 231 10.05 7.16 -0.84
CA ILE A 231 10.90 8.05 -0.04
C ILE A 231 10.34 8.06 1.38
N MET A 232 11.18 7.75 2.37
CA MET A 232 10.85 7.86 3.79
C MET A 232 11.76 8.88 4.45
N ILE A 233 11.18 9.92 5.02
CA ILE A 233 11.87 11.01 5.71
C ILE A 233 11.67 10.79 7.20
N LYS A 234 12.73 10.39 7.90
CA LYS A 234 12.77 10.22 9.34
C LYS A 234 13.10 11.56 10.00
N PHE A 235 12.25 12.01 10.91
CA PHE A 235 12.54 13.18 11.74
C PHE A 235 13.27 12.76 13.02
N ARG A 236 14.13 13.64 13.55
CA ARG A 236 14.82 13.45 14.82
C ARG A 236 13.81 13.20 15.96
N ASP A 237 14.23 12.47 16.99
CA ASP A 237 13.35 12.14 18.11
C ASP A 237 12.76 13.40 18.76
N GLY A 238 11.49 13.34 19.17
CA GLY A 238 10.73 14.48 19.70
C GLY A 238 10.27 15.52 18.66
N VAL A 239 10.72 15.45 17.40
CA VAL A 239 10.28 16.39 16.35
C VAL A 239 8.95 15.92 15.75
N THR A 240 7.88 16.66 16.05
CA THR A 240 6.56 16.47 15.42
C THR A 240 6.29 17.61 14.47
N VAL A 241 6.56 17.39 13.18
CA VAL A 241 6.38 18.40 12.13
C VAL A 241 5.59 17.79 10.98
N ASN A 242 4.65 18.56 10.44
CA ASN A 242 3.98 18.25 9.18
C ASN A 242 4.52 19.18 8.09
N VAL A 243 5.31 18.62 7.17
CA VAL A 243 5.90 19.36 6.04
C VAL A 243 4.84 19.68 4.95
N GLY A 244 3.62 19.17 5.08
CA GLY A 244 2.52 19.31 4.12
C GLY A 244 2.48 18.15 3.11
N GLU A 245 1.63 18.28 2.10
CA GLU A 245 1.42 17.26 1.08
C GLU A 245 2.48 17.34 -0.02
N LEU A 246 3.47 16.46 0.04
CA LEU A 246 4.63 16.47 -0.85
C LEU A 246 4.30 15.94 -2.24
N LYS A 247 3.31 15.04 -2.37
CA LYS A 247 2.90 14.46 -3.65
C LYS A 247 2.58 15.51 -4.73
N HIS A 248 2.01 16.67 -4.35
CA HIS A 248 1.68 17.76 -5.27
C HIS A 248 2.89 18.54 -5.79
N LEU A 249 4.05 18.37 -5.16
CA LEU A 249 5.28 19.07 -5.52
C LEU A 249 6.11 18.28 -6.54
N ILE A 250 5.77 17.03 -6.79
CA ILE A 250 6.43 16.15 -7.76
C ILE A 250 5.99 16.55 -9.17
N LYS A 251 6.94 16.67 -10.08
CA LYS A 251 6.65 16.89 -11.51
C LYS A 251 7.20 15.75 -12.35
N VAL A 252 6.32 15.06 -13.07
CA VAL A 252 6.72 14.04 -14.05
C VAL A 252 7.22 14.72 -15.32
N LYS A 253 8.37 14.27 -15.83
CA LYS A 253 9.01 14.80 -17.06
C LYS A 253 8.99 13.80 -18.22
N SER A 254 8.74 12.52 -17.95
CA SER A 254 8.57 11.51 -19.00
C SER A 254 7.34 11.80 -19.86
N LYS A 255 7.40 11.39 -21.12
CA LYS A 255 6.27 11.49 -22.05
C LYS A 255 5.14 10.57 -21.57
N LYS A 256 3.91 11.07 -21.61
CA LYS A 256 2.70 10.26 -21.40
C LYS A 256 2.63 9.21 -22.52
N ILE A 257 2.34 7.97 -22.16
CA ILE A 257 2.25 6.85 -23.10
C ILE A 257 0.79 6.74 -23.50
N THR A 258 0.50 7.05 -24.76
CA THR A 258 -0.86 7.02 -25.31
C THR A 258 -1.02 5.97 -26.42
N ASP A 259 0.09 5.52 -27.00
CA ASP A 259 0.10 4.41 -27.97
C ASP A 259 0.43 3.09 -27.23
N PRO A 260 -0.43 2.06 -27.30
CA PRO A 260 -0.16 0.73 -26.75
C PRO A 260 1.15 0.06 -27.22
N LYS A 261 1.74 0.50 -28.33
CA LYS A 261 3.01 -0.01 -28.85
C LYS A 261 4.23 0.65 -28.21
N GLU A 262 4.06 1.86 -27.65
CA GLU A 262 5.12 2.54 -26.92
C GLU A 262 5.44 1.77 -25.63
N ARG A 263 6.72 1.56 -25.36
CA ARG A 263 7.16 0.92 -24.11
C ARG A 263 7.40 1.99 -23.05
N PRO A 264 7.21 1.66 -21.77
CA PRO A 264 7.63 2.53 -20.68
C PRO A 264 9.13 2.79 -20.79
N GLU A 265 9.49 4.04 -21.04
CA GLU A 265 10.83 4.52 -20.85
C GLU A 265 11.10 4.72 -19.35
N LYS A 266 12.32 5.14 -19.03
CA LYS A 266 12.68 5.55 -17.67
C LYS A 266 11.73 6.67 -17.19
N LEU A 267 11.14 6.51 -16.01
CA LEU A 267 10.28 7.50 -15.38
C LEU A 267 11.15 8.61 -14.75
N ILE A 268 11.05 9.83 -15.27
CA ILE A 268 11.83 10.97 -14.82
C ILE A 268 10.96 11.84 -13.91
N LEU A 269 11.36 11.95 -12.64
CA LEU A 269 10.68 12.73 -11.61
C LEU A 269 11.54 13.94 -11.22
N ASP A 270 11.02 15.14 -11.43
CA ASP A 270 11.63 16.40 -10.97
C ASP A 270 11.15 16.71 -9.55
N MET A 271 12.09 16.63 -8.61
CA MET A 271 11.86 16.74 -7.17
C MET A 271 12.27 18.10 -6.62
N SER A 272 12.57 19.09 -7.46
CA SER A 272 13.08 20.41 -7.03
C SER A 272 12.19 21.07 -5.98
N LYS A 273 10.87 21.03 -6.17
CA LYS A 273 9.92 21.64 -5.22
C LYS A 273 9.81 20.85 -3.91
N VAL A 274 9.95 19.53 -3.97
CA VAL A 274 10.02 18.67 -2.79
C VAL A 274 11.27 19.01 -1.99
N LYS A 275 12.44 19.05 -2.64
CA LYS A 275 13.71 19.43 -2.01
C LYS A 275 13.64 20.81 -1.36
N ASN A 276 13.20 21.83 -2.11
CA ASN A 276 13.05 23.20 -1.58
C ASN A 276 12.11 23.28 -0.39
N ARG A 277 11.11 22.40 -0.30
CA ARG A 277 10.20 22.32 0.83
C ARG A 277 10.89 21.66 2.03
N LEU A 278 11.62 20.56 1.82
CA LEU A 278 12.37 19.84 2.86
C LEU A 278 13.55 20.64 3.42
N ASP A 279 14.22 21.45 2.59
CA ASP A 279 15.32 22.33 3.01
C ASP A 279 14.88 23.31 4.11
N LYS A 280 13.60 23.70 4.16
CA LYS A 280 13.04 24.54 5.24
C LYS A 280 12.95 23.82 6.59
N PHE A 281 13.05 22.50 6.60
CA PHE A 281 12.95 21.63 7.77
C PHE A 281 14.20 20.78 7.98
N LYS A 282 15.31 21.08 7.28
CA LYS A 282 16.56 20.29 7.28
C LYS A 282 17.05 19.96 8.69
N THR A 283 16.96 20.92 9.61
CA THR A 283 17.38 20.78 11.02
C THR A 283 16.53 19.81 11.84
N GLY A 284 15.34 19.43 11.38
CA GLY A 284 14.51 18.40 11.99
C GLY A 284 14.66 17.02 11.36
N ILE A 285 15.24 16.93 10.17
CA ILE A 285 15.38 15.68 9.41
C ILE A 285 16.64 14.94 9.85
N GLU A 286 16.48 13.69 10.26
CA GLU A 286 17.57 12.78 10.64
C GLU A 286 18.10 12.03 9.42
N GLU A 287 17.20 11.42 8.66
CA GLU A 287 17.53 10.49 7.57
C GLU A 287 16.46 10.54 6.48
N ILE A 288 16.88 10.34 5.23
CA ILE A 288 16.02 10.15 4.06
C ILE A 288 16.41 8.84 3.38
N GLU A 289 15.51 7.86 3.44
CA GLU A 289 15.65 6.60 2.69
C GLU A 289 14.92 6.73 1.35
N ILE A 290 15.58 6.32 0.27
CA ILE A 290 15.07 6.41 -1.10
C ILE A 290 15.18 5.02 -1.73
N TYR A 291 14.04 4.43 -2.08
CA TYR A 291 13.95 3.12 -2.71
C TYR A 291 13.43 3.28 -4.14
N TYR A 292 14.24 2.93 -5.14
CA TYR A 292 13.86 2.98 -6.55
C TYR A 292 14.80 2.14 -7.40
N ASP A 293 14.31 1.66 -8.55
CA ASP A 293 15.16 1.00 -9.54
C ASP A 293 15.79 2.08 -10.44
N LYS A 294 17.12 2.21 -10.40
CA LYS A 294 17.89 3.19 -11.19
C LYS A 294 17.78 2.98 -12.70
N GLY A 295 17.44 1.77 -13.15
CA GLY A 295 17.13 1.45 -14.54
C GLY A 295 15.75 1.94 -14.97
N ALA A 296 14.79 1.98 -14.04
CA ALA A 296 13.39 2.34 -14.32
C ALA A 296 13.04 3.78 -13.95
N VAL A 297 13.74 4.42 -13.00
CA VAL A 297 13.40 5.76 -12.48
C VAL A 297 14.63 6.65 -12.41
N GLU A 298 14.45 7.93 -12.76
CA GLU A 298 15.43 9.01 -12.60
C GLU A 298 14.88 10.11 -11.71
N LEU A 299 15.56 10.39 -10.60
CA LEU A 299 15.23 11.52 -9.72
C LEU A 299 16.10 12.72 -10.11
N LYS A 300 15.47 13.79 -10.60
CA LYS A 300 16.13 15.06 -10.88
C LYS A 300 15.98 16.03 -9.72
N ASN A 301 17.05 16.76 -9.41
CA ASN A 301 17.06 17.86 -8.45
C ASN A 301 16.61 17.44 -7.03
N PHE A 302 17.05 16.26 -6.58
CA PHE A 302 16.82 15.76 -5.23
C PHE A 302 18.14 15.59 -4.46
N TYR A 303 18.04 15.27 -3.17
CA TYR A 303 19.19 14.95 -2.33
C TYR A 303 20.01 13.78 -2.91
N GLN A 304 21.31 13.80 -2.68
CA GLN A 304 22.25 12.75 -3.07
C GLN A 304 22.90 12.14 -1.80
N PRO A 305 23.41 10.90 -1.85
CA PRO A 305 24.03 10.21 -0.70
C PRO A 305 25.16 10.98 0.03
N GLU A 306 25.76 11.98 -0.60
CA GLU A 306 26.93 12.71 -0.07
C GLU A 306 26.58 14.07 0.60
N GLU A 307 25.31 14.32 0.92
CA GLU A 307 24.91 15.55 1.64
C GLU A 307 25.40 15.55 3.10
N LYS A 308 26.08 16.62 3.53
CA LYS A 308 26.77 16.69 4.83
C LYS A 308 25.86 16.70 6.07
N ASP A 309 24.57 17.02 5.93
CA ASP A 309 23.69 17.29 7.09
C ASP A 309 22.48 16.34 7.23
N ILE A 310 22.19 15.55 6.20
CA ILE A 310 21.10 14.57 6.19
C ILE A 310 21.69 13.25 5.68
N GLU A 311 21.49 12.17 6.42
CA GLU A 311 21.84 10.84 5.92
C GLU A 311 20.86 10.45 4.80
N VAL A 312 21.38 10.21 3.59
CA VAL A 312 20.58 9.80 2.44
C VAL A 312 21.00 8.40 2.02
N ARG A 313 20.07 7.44 2.08
CA ARG A 313 20.30 6.05 1.70
C ARG A 313 19.52 5.70 0.44
N GLU A 314 20.24 5.34 -0.63
CA GLU A 314 19.63 4.80 -1.84
C GLU A 314 19.63 3.27 -1.80
N LEU A 315 18.48 2.68 -2.10
CA LEU A 315 18.25 1.24 -2.03
C LEU A 315 17.57 0.77 -3.33
N ASP A 316 18.18 -0.20 -4.00
CA ASP A 316 17.60 -0.80 -5.22
C ASP A 316 16.41 -1.71 -4.86
N LEU A 317 15.37 -1.70 -5.71
CA LEU A 317 14.11 -2.45 -5.53
C LEU A 317 14.24 -3.96 -5.82
#